data_AF-A0A1T4S6Q6-F1
#
_entry.id   AF-A0A1T4S6Q6-F1
#
_cell.length_a   1.000
_cell.length_b   1.000
_cell.length_c   1.000
_cell.angle_alpha   90.00
_cell.angle_beta   90.00
_cell.angle_gamma   90.00
#
_symmetry.space_group_name_H-M   'P 1'
#
loop_
_entity.id
_entity.type
_entity.pdbx_description
1 polymer ?
#
loop_
_entity_poly.entity_id
_entity_poly.type
_entity_poly.pdbx_seq_one_letter_code
_entity_poly.pdbx_strand_id
1 'polypeptide(L)'
;MYAHEAGTATPRTRRERLREATLTEIKETARHHLAEHGPNGVSLRAVARDMGMTAPGLYRYFSSLDDLMTALRADFFTELSQTVTRAEEGVDRDDVDGRILASLRAFRSWAVTHRAEFALLFASSAPEHPVPHDSAALESGRRFAATFLTLFDRLLEERRFPLPAEEDLPPALVRQLVAFGEQTRFTTPNASIGALRVLTSCWVRLYGLVCMEVFQHLAFSMEAMEPMFEAELRDILTDLGVQYRPPTH
;
A
#
# COMPACT_ATOMS: atom_id res chain seq x y z
N MET A 1 -14.09 -21.83 31.02
CA MET A 1 -15.27 -21.80 30.13
C MET A 1 -15.70 -20.34 30.01
N TYR A 2 -15.04 -19.57 29.14
CA TYR A 2 -15.35 -18.15 28.92
C TYR A 2 -16.12 -18.05 27.61
N ALA A 3 -17.39 -17.67 27.70
CA ALA A 3 -18.25 -17.41 26.56
C ALA A 3 -17.79 -16.12 25.88
N HIS A 4 -17.45 -16.23 24.60
CA HIS A 4 -17.19 -15.09 23.74
C HIS A 4 -18.54 -14.49 23.35
N GLU A 5 -18.90 -13.34 23.93
CA GLU A 5 -20.02 -12.55 23.45
C GLU A 5 -19.67 -12.00 22.06
N ALA A 6 -20.15 -12.68 21.03
CA ALA A 6 -20.19 -12.16 19.69
C ALA A 6 -21.17 -10.99 19.68
N GLY A 7 -20.65 -9.76 19.61
CA GLY A 7 -21.46 -8.56 19.42
C GLY A 7 -22.29 -8.69 18.14
N THR A 8 -23.59 -8.84 18.29
CA THR A 8 -24.54 -8.89 17.18
C THR A 8 -24.58 -7.52 16.51
N ALA A 9 -24.02 -7.40 15.30
CA ALA A 9 -24.15 -6.20 14.50
C ALA A 9 -25.62 -5.96 14.13
N THR A 10 -26.19 -4.84 14.57
CA THR A 10 -27.58 -4.46 14.26
C THR A 10 -27.78 -4.37 12.74
N PRO A 11 -28.85 -4.96 12.17
CA PRO A 11 -29.10 -4.92 10.73
C PRO A 11 -29.22 -3.47 10.21
N ARG A 12 -28.44 -3.12 9.19
CA ARG A 12 -28.47 -1.79 8.57
C ARG A 12 -29.85 -1.47 8.00
N THR A 13 -30.31 -0.26 8.24
CA THR A 13 -31.58 0.26 7.70
C THR A 13 -31.55 0.34 6.17
N ARG A 14 -32.73 0.37 5.53
CA ARG A 14 -32.84 0.60 4.07
C ARG A 14 -32.17 1.91 3.64
N ARG A 15 -32.27 2.96 4.47
CA ARG A 15 -31.68 4.27 4.20
C ARG A 15 -30.16 4.25 4.23
N GLU A 16 -29.57 3.53 5.20
CA GLU A 16 -28.11 3.36 5.28
C GLU A 16 -27.57 2.58 4.09
N ARG A 17 -28.24 1.49 3.70
CA ARG A 17 -27.86 0.70 2.51
C ARG A 17 -27.90 1.53 1.23
N LEU A 18 -28.95 2.34 1.05
CA LEU A 18 -29.04 3.23 -0.11
C LEU A 18 -27.91 4.27 -0.11
N ARG A 19 -27.61 4.86 1.05
CA ARG A 19 -26.51 5.83 1.18
C ARG A 19 -25.16 5.20 0.87
N GLU A 20 -24.90 4.00 1.36
CA GLU A 20 -23.68 3.23 1.09
C GLU A 20 -23.55 2.89 -0.40
N ALA A 21 -24.63 2.41 -1.03
CA ALA A 21 -24.65 2.15 -2.46
C ALA A 21 -24.31 3.42 -3.28
N THR A 22 -24.88 4.57 -2.93
CA THR A 22 -24.53 5.84 -3.59
C THR A 22 -23.08 6.23 -3.34
N LEU A 23 -22.54 6.04 -2.14
CA LEU A 23 -21.12 6.31 -1.87
C LEU A 23 -20.20 5.42 -2.72
N THR A 24 -20.54 4.15 -2.88
CA THR A 24 -19.80 3.22 -3.75
C THR A 24 -19.85 3.69 -5.20
N GLU A 25 -21.02 4.01 -5.73
CA GLU A 25 -21.20 4.48 -7.11
C GLU A 25 -20.43 5.79 -7.39
N ILE A 26 -20.39 6.72 -6.41
CA ILE A 26 -19.58 7.95 -6.50
C ILE A 26 -18.09 7.61 -6.64
N LYS A 27 -17.59 6.69 -5.80
CA LYS A 27 -16.17 6.29 -5.80
C LYS A 27 -15.80 5.51 -7.06
N GLU A 28 -16.67 4.63 -7.54
CA GLU A 28 -16.47 3.88 -8.79
C GLU A 28 -16.42 4.84 -10.00
N THR A 29 -17.34 5.80 -10.06
CA THR A 29 -17.32 6.85 -11.10
C THR A 29 -16.03 7.66 -11.01
N ALA A 30 -15.63 8.09 -9.82
CA ALA A 30 -14.39 8.85 -9.63
C ALA A 30 -13.13 8.03 -10.00
N ARG A 31 -13.11 6.71 -9.72
CA ARG A 31 -12.04 5.80 -10.14
C ARG A 31 -11.97 5.69 -11.66
N HIS A 32 -13.10 5.65 -12.36
CA HIS A 32 -13.14 5.68 -13.83
C HIS A 32 -12.49 6.96 -14.38
N HIS A 33 -12.86 8.12 -13.83
CA HIS A 33 -12.21 9.39 -14.19
C HIS A 33 -10.71 9.40 -13.91
N LEU A 34 -10.27 8.84 -12.78
CA LEU A 34 -8.87 8.70 -12.43
C LEU A 34 -8.10 7.84 -13.45
N ALA A 35 -8.69 6.71 -13.86
CA ALA A 35 -8.07 5.79 -14.81
C ALA A 35 -7.94 6.38 -16.22
N GLU A 36 -8.97 7.11 -16.68
CA GLU A 36 -8.98 7.70 -18.03
C GLU A 36 -8.16 8.99 -18.13
N HIS A 37 -8.23 9.85 -17.12
CA HIS A 37 -7.76 11.23 -17.20
C HIS A 37 -6.65 11.57 -16.18
N GLY A 38 -6.25 10.60 -15.36
CA GLY A 38 -5.28 10.79 -14.27
C GLY A 38 -5.85 11.62 -13.10
N PRO A 39 -5.03 11.86 -12.06
CA PRO A 39 -5.48 12.55 -10.84
C PRO A 39 -6.08 13.94 -11.08
N ASN A 40 -5.52 14.70 -12.02
CA ASN A 40 -5.98 16.06 -12.35
C ASN A 40 -7.30 16.08 -13.14
N GLY A 41 -7.73 14.93 -13.68
CA GLY A 41 -9.00 14.80 -14.40
C GLY A 41 -10.21 14.55 -13.51
N VAL A 42 -9.99 14.22 -12.22
CA VAL A 42 -11.09 13.94 -11.29
C VAL A 42 -11.70 15.24 -10.79
N SER A 43 -13.01 15.43 -10.99
CA SER A 43 -13.75 16.55 -10.40
C SER A 43 -15.12 16.14 -9.91
N LEU A 44 -15.56 16.72 -8.78
CA LEU A 44 -16.90 16.52 -8.25
C LEU A 44 -18.00 16.87 -9.27
N ARG A 45 -17.77 17.88 -10.12
CA ARG A 45 -18.75 18.27 -11.15
C ARG A 45 -18.87 17.25 -12.27
N ALA A 46 -17.76 16.64 -12.69
CA ALA A 46 -17.76 15.59 -13.70
C ALA A 46 -18.44 14.32 -13.15
N VAL A 47 -18.07 13.90 -11.94
CA VAL A 47 -18.69 12.76 -11.26
C VAL A 47 -20.20 12.96 -11.09
N ALA A 48 -20.65 14.14 -10.61
CA ALA A 48 -22.07 14.42 -10.48
C ALA A 48 -22.82 14.33 -11.81
N ARG A 49 -22.22 14.83 -12.90
CA ARG A 49 -22.82 14.79 -14.24
C ARG A 49 -23.03 13.35 -14.71
N ASP A 50 -22.02 12.51 -14.58
CA ASP A 50 -22.05 11.14 -15.09
C ASP A 50 -23.00 10.25 -14.28
N MET A 51 -23.17 10.56 -12.98
CA MET A 51 -24.17 9.93 -12.12
C MET A 51 -25.59 10.48 -12.29
N GLY A 52 -25.80 11.49 -13.15
CA GLY A 52 -27.11 12.17 -13.26
C GLY A 52 -27.53 12.92 -11.98
N MET A 53 -26.57 13.27 -11.12
CA MET A 53 -26.77 14.03 -9.88
C MET A 53 -26.56 15.52 -10.09
N THR A 54 -27.19 16.35 -9.26
CA THR A 54 -26.82 17.77 -9.18
C THR A 54 -25.53 17.94 -8.37
N ALA A 55 -24.74 18.98 -8.66
CA ALA A 55 -23.53 19.26 -7.88
C ALA A 55 -23.83 19.43 -6.37
N PRO A 56 -24.85 20.19 -5.92
CA PRO A 56 -25.24 20.21 -4.51
C PRO A 56 -25.65 18.84 -3.96
N GLY A 57 -26.13 17.94 -4.82
CA GLY A 57 -26.44 16.56 -4.46
C GLY A 57 -25.21 15.76 -4.06
N LEU A 58 -24.13 15.89 -4.83
CA LEU A 58 -22.86 15.22 -4.57
C LEU A 58 -22.15 15.79 -3.33
N TYR A 59 -22.22 17.11 -3.11
CA TYR A 59 -21.62 17.76 -1.92
C TYR A 59 -22.20 17.28 -0.57
N ARG A 60 -23.36 16.61 -0.56
CA ARG A 60 -23.90 15.96 0.65
C ARG A 60 -23.17 14.67 1.02
N TYR A 61 -22.38 14.10 0.12
CA TYR A 61 -21.61 12.87 0.32
C TYR A 61 -20.13 13.17 0.55
N PHE A 62 -19.55 14.09 -0.24
CA PHE A 62 -18.17 14.55 -0.11
C PHE A 62 -18.13 16.07 -0.11
N SER A 63 -17.61 16.69 0.95
CA SER A 63 -17.65 18.14 1.09
C SER A 63 -16.63 18.84 0.20
N SER A 64 -15.59 18.12 -0.21
CA SER A 64 -14.52 18.60 -1.07
C SER A 64 -14.05 17.50 -2.05
N LEU A 65 -13.27 17.88 -3.06
CA LEU A 65 -12.56 16.91 -3.90
C LEU A 65 -11.55 16.12 -3.06
N ASP A 66 -10.87 16.78 -2.12
CA ASP A 66 -9.89 16.14 -1.24
C ASP A 66 -10.50 15.03 -0.36
N ASP A 67 -11.74 15.22 0.12
CA ASP A 67 -12.47 14.18 0.86
C ASP A 67 -12.70 12.93 -0.01
N LEU A 68 -13.09 13.15 -1.28
CA LEU A 68 -13.29 12.07 -2.24
C LEU A 68 -11.97 11.36 -2.56
N MET A 69 -10.90 12.12 -2.80
CA MET A 69 -9.57 11.54 -3.06
C MET A 69 -9.04 10.78 -1.85
N THR A 70 -9.26 11.27 -0.63
CA THR A 70 -8.91 10.58 0.62
C THR A 70 -9.68 9.28 0.77
N ALA A 71 -10.97 9.25 0.44
CA ALA A 71 -11.76 8.03 0.44
C ALA A 71 -11.28 7.02 -0.61
N LEU A 72 -10.93 7.47 -1.82
CA LEU A 72 -10.34 6.61 -2.85
C LEU A 72 -8.99 6.02 -2.42
N ARG A 73 -8.12 6.82 -1.78
CA ARG A 73 -6.85 6.31 -1.22
C ARG A 73 -7.09 5.19 -0.21
N ALA A 74 -8.08 5.34 0.68
CA ALA A 74 -8.42 4.31 1.65
C ALA A 74 -8.92 3.01 0.98
N ASP A 75 -9.77 3.13 -0.04
CA ASP A 75 -10.25 1.98 -0.82
C ASP A 75 -9.10 1.28 -1.55
N PHE A 76 -8.20 2.02 -2.19
CA PHE A 76 -7.08 1.44 -2.94
C PHE A 76 -6.05 0.79 -2.03
N PHE A 77 -5.74 1.36 -0.87
CA PHE A 77 -4.92 0.66 0.13
C PHE A 77 -5.59 -0.62 0.64
N THR A 78 -6.91 -0.61 0.80
CA THR A 78 -7.67 -1.80 1.20
C THR A 78 -7.59 -2.88 0.13
N GLU A 79 -7.85 -2.53 -1.14
CA GLU A 79 -7.75 -3.43 -2.29
C GLU A 79 -6.34 -4.00 -2.46
N LEU A 80 -5.31 -3.15 -2.36
CA LEU A 80 -3.91 -3.56 -2.45
C LEU A 80 -3.54 -4.50 -1.30
N SER A 81 -3.92 -4.18 -0.06
CA SER A 81 -3.69 -5.05 1.10
C SER A 81 -4.35 -6.41 0.90
N GLN A 82 -5.60 -6.43 0.43
CA GLN A 82 -6.31 -7.69 0.13
C GLN A 82 -5.64 -8.48 -0.98
N THR A 83 -5.07 -7.82 -1.98
CA THR A 83 -4.36 -8.48 -3.08
C THR A 83 -3.08 -9.16 -2.57
N VAL A 84 -2.34 -8.48 -1.68
CA VAL A 84 -1.15 -9.05 -1.02
C VAL A 84 -1.54 -10.21 -0.09
N THR A 85 -2.54 -10.02 0.79
CA THR A 85 -2.99 -11.08 1.70
C THR A 85 -3.48 -12.32 0.95
N ARG A 86 -4.26 -12.16 -0.13
CA ARG A 86 -4.72 -13.29 -0.95
C ARG A 86 -3.57 -14.05 -1.59
N ALA A 87 -2.48 -13.37 -1.98
CA ALA A 87 -1.31 -14.04 -2.51
C ALA A 87 -0.58 -14.87 -1.43
N GLU A 88 -0.56 -14.40 -0.18
CA GLU A 88 0.01 -15.13 0.95
C GLU A 88 -0.84 -16.34 1.37
N GLU A 89 -2.17 -16.27 1.27
CA GLU A 89 -3.08 -17.37 1.62
C GLU A 89 -2.85 -18.64 0.79
N GLY A 90 -2.25 -18.51 -0.40
CA GLY A 90 -1.86 -19.62 -1.26
C GLY A 90 -0.54 -20.30 -0.86
N VAL A 91 0.15 -19.81 0.18
CA VAL A 91 1.46 -20.29 0.62
C VAL A 91 1.37 -20.82 2.05
N ASP A 92 2.16 -21.84 2.38
CA ASP A 92 2.25 -22.35 3.75
C ASP A 92 2.63 -21.22 4.72
N ARG A 93 1.99 -21.19 5.89
CA ARG A 93 2.22 -20.16 6.91
C ARG A 93 3.66 -20.18 7.43
N ASP A 94 4.27 -21.36 7.46
CA ASP A 94 5.65 -21.58 7.94
C ASP A 94 6.69 -21.33 6.82
N ASP A 95 6.25 -21.18 5.56
CA ASP A 95 7.10 -20.82 4.43
C ASP A 95 7.23 -19.29 4.29
N VAL A 96 7.95 -18.67 5.23
CA VAL A 96 8.19 -17.22 5.28
C VAL A 96 8.77 -16.70 3.96
N ASP A 97 9.72 -17.43 3.37
CA ASP A 97 10.36 -17.08 2.10
C ASP A 97 9.35 -17.02 0.95
N GLY A 98 8.52 -18.06 0.83
CA GLY A 98 7.47 -18.12 -0.17
C GLY A 98 6.45 -16.99 -0.01
N ARG A 99 6.08 -16.65 1.24
CA ARG A 99 5.15 -15.56 1.53
C ARG A 99 5.72 -14.20 1.16
N ILE A 100 6.99 -13.91 1.48
CA ILE A 100 7.65 -12.67 1.08
C ILE A 100 7.66 -12.51 -0.45
N LEU A 101 8.03 -13.57 -1.17
CA LEU A 101 8.04 -13.58 -2.63
C LEU A 101 6.63 -13.33 -3.20
N ALA A 102 5.61 -14.01 -2.65
CA ALA A 102 4.22 -13.84 -3.06
C ALA A 102 3.74 -12.40 -2.83
N SER A 103 3.99 -11.82 -1.65
CA SER A 103 3.57 -10.46 -1.31
C SER A 103 4.21 -9.40 -2.21
N LEU A 104 5.52 -9.50 -2.47
CA LEU A 104 6.25 -8.54 -3.31
C LEU A 104 5.85 -8.63 -4.78
N ARG A 105 5.63 -9.83 -5.30
CA ARG A 105 5.10 -10.03 -6.67
C ARG A 105 3.67 -9.55 -6.81
N ALA A 106 2.82 -9.81 -5.80
CA ALA A 106 1.45 -9.33 -5.78
C ALA A 106 1.37 -7.80 -5.74
N PHE A 107 2.24 -7.16 -4.95
CA PHE A 107 2.38 -5.69 -4.94
C PHE A 107 2.75 -5.15 -6.32
N ARG A 108 3.79 -5.70 -6.97
CA ARG A 108 4.16 -5.30 -8.33
C ARG A 108 2.99 -5.50 -9.31
N SER A 109 2.40 -6.70 -9.33
CA SER A 109 1.31 -7.05 -10.25
C SER A 109 0.13 -6.09 -10.13
N TRP A 110 -0.26 -5.76 -8.89
CA TRP A 110 -1.29 -4.77 -8.64
C TRP A 110 -0.88 -3.39 -9.16
N ALA A 111 0.34 -2.95 -8.87
CA ALA A 111 0.85 -1.63 -9.26
C ALA A 111 0.88 -1.42 -10.78
N VAL A 112 1.33 -2.42 -11.54
CA VAL A 112 1.39 -2.33 -13.01
C VAL A 112 0.02 -2.42 -13.68
N THR A 113 -0.92 -3.13 -13.05
CA THR A 113 -2.30 -3.27 -13.55
C THR A 113 -3.14 -2.03 -13.24
N HIS A 114 -2.89 -1.38 -12.10
CA HIS A 114 -3.65 -0.23 -11.59
C HIS A 114 -2.78 1.02 -11.52
N ARG A 115 -2.18 1.42 -12.66
CA ARG A 115 -1.17 2.49 -12.70
C ARG A 115 -1.68 3.83 -12.19
N ALA A 116 -2.94 4.19 -12.46
CA ALA A 116 -3.52 5.47 -12.06
C ALA A 116 -3.81 5.50 -10.55
N GLU A 117 -4.29 4.38 -10.00
CA GLU A 117 -4.50 4.18 -8.57
C GLU A 117 -3.16 4.14 -7.82
N PHE A 118 -2.16 3.45 -8.37
CA PHE A 118 -0.79 3.49 -7.86
C PHE A 118 -0.28 4.93 -7.83
N ALA A 119 -0.40 5.67 -8.93
CA ALA A 119 -0.01 7.08 -8.97
C ALA A 119 -0.72 7.90 -7.89
N LEU A 120 -2.02 7.69 -7.65
CA LEU A 120 -2.73 8.38 -6.58
C LEU A 120 -2.14 8.03 -5.21
N LEU A 121 -1.89 6.76 -4.91
CA LEU A 121 -1.36 6.32 -3.62
C LEU A 121 0.08 6.77 -3.36
N PHE A 122 0.90 6.75 -4.40
CA PHE A 122 2.36 6.63 -4.29
C PHE A 122 3.13 7.73 -5.06
N ALA A 123 2.57 8.32 -6.11
CA ALA A 123 3.21 9.48 -6.74
C ALA A 123 3.15 10.66 -5.77
N SER A 124 4.31 11.11 -5.31
CA SER A 124 4.40 12.26 -4.42
C SER A 124 3.85 13.50 -5.14
N SER A 125 2.70 13.97 -4.69
CA SER A 125 2.42 15.40 -4.66
C SER A 125 2.52 15.77 -3.20
N ALA A 126 3.45 16.66 -2.84
CA ALA A 126 3.42 17.29 -1.52
C ALA A 126 1.97 17.77 -1.32
N PRO A 127 1.24 17.26 -0.31
CA PRO A 127 -0.14 17.65 -0.17
C PRO A 127 -0.18 19.17 0.04
N GLU A 128 -0.94 19.91 -0.77
CA GLU A 128 -1.24 21.31 -0.44
C GLU A 128 -1.94 21.40 0.93
N HIS A 129 -2.56 20.30 1.36
CA HIS A 129 -3.20 20.11 2.66
C HIS A 129 -2.70 18.80 3.30
N PRO A 130 -2.04 18.84 4.46
CA PRO A 130 -1.55 17.63 5.15
C PRO A 130 -2.70 16.65 5.39
N VAL A 131 -2.51 15.39 5.02
CA VAL A 131 -3.46 14.32 5.34
C VAL A 131 -3.59 14.24 6.87
N PRO A 132 -4.81 14.37 7.44
CA PRO A 132 -4.98 14.32 8.90
C PRO A 132 -4.41 13.03 9.50
N HIS A 133 -3.81 13.14 10.69
CA HIS A 133 -3.18 12.03 11.41
C HIS A 133 -4.14 10.85 11.74
N ASP A 134 -5.45 11.09 11.67
CA ASP A 134 -6.51 10.09 11.92
C ASP A 134 -7.35 9.77 10.67
N SER A 135 -6.86 10.11 9.47
CA SER A 135 -7.59 9.80 8.24
C SER A 135 -7.69 8.29 7.98
N ALA A 136 -8.81 7.86 7.39
CA ALA A 136 -9.00 6.48 6.95
C ALA A 136 -7.93 6.02 5.94
N ALA A 137 -7.42 6.94 5.12
CA ALA A 137 -6.35 6.66 4.17
C ALA A 137 -5.04 6.31 4.88
N LEU A 138 -4.65 7.06 5.91
CA LEU A 138 -3.44 6.79 6.67
C LEU A 138 -3.52 5.45 7.42
N GLU A 139 -4.66 5.16 8.06
CA GLU A 139 -4.86 3.88 8.74
C GLU A 139 -4.86 2.70 7.74
N SER A 140 -5.45 2.87 6.57
CA SER A 140 -5.40 1.84 5.50
C SER A 140 -3.97 1.64 4.97
N GLY A 141 -3.21 2.73 4.81
CA GLY A 141 -1.79 2.66 4.45
C GLY A 141 -0.93 1.95 5.51
N ARG A 142 -1.23 2.15 6.80
CA ARG A 142 -0.59 1.42 7.90
C ARG A 142 -0.90 -0.08 7.86
N ARG A 143 -2.15 -0.45 7.57
CA ARG A 143 -2.53 -1.86 7.40
C ARG A 143 -1.81 -2.51 6.22
N PHE A 144 -1.69 -1.79 5.11
CA PHE A 144 -0.87 -2.23 3.98
C PHE A 144 0.58 -2.46 4.41
N ALA A 145 1.23 -1.48 5.05
CA ALA A 145 2.60 -1.61 5.52
C ALA A 145 2.78 -2.81 6.48
N ALA A 146 1.80 -3.04 7.38
CA ALA A 146 1.84 -4.12 8.36
C ALA A 146 1.96 -5.52 7.73
N THR A 147 1.47 -5.73 6.50
CA THR A 147 1.64 -7.00 5.77
C THR A 147 3.11 -7.36 5.56
N PHE A 148 3.93 -6.39 5.15
CA PHE A 148 5.37 -6.58 4.96
C PHE A 148 6.15 -6.53 6.27
N LEU A 149 5.78 -5.62 7.19
CA LEU A 149 6.46 -5.47 8.47
C LEU A 149 6.38 -6.75 9.31
N THR A 150 5.26 -7.46 9.25
CA THR A 150 5.07 -8.74 9.96
C THR A 150 6.02 -9.81 9.43
N LEU A 151 6.19 -9.93 8.11
CA LEU A 151 7.14 -10.88 7.51
C LEU A 151 8.59 -10.48 7.77
N PHE A 152 8.89 -9.18 7.72
CA PHE A 152 10.23 -8.68 8.04
C PHE A 152 10.61 -8.94 9.50
N ASP A 153 9.68 -8.76 10.45
CA ASP A 153 9.91 -9.06 11.87
C ASP A 153 10.23 -10.55 12.08
N ARG A 154 9.60 -11.46 11.33
CA ARG A 154 9.95 -12.89 11.35
C ARG A 154 11.39 -13.15 10.92
N LEU A 155 11.87 -12.48 9.87
CA LEU A 155 13.27 -12.61 9.46
C LEU A 155 14.24 -12.11 10.55
N LEU A 156 13.85 -11.06 11.29
CA LEU A 156 14.64 -10.54 12.42
C LEU A 156 14.64 -11.52 13.61
N GLU A 157 13.49 -12.09 13.96
CA GLU A 157 13.36 -13.11 15.01
C GLU A 157 14.26 -14.32 14.72
N GLU A 158 14.30 -14.75 13.46
CA GLU A 158 15.11 -15.86 12.98
C GLU A 158 16.58 -15.49 12.75
N ARG A 159 16.96 -14.21 12.92
CA ARG A 159 18.32 -13.67 12.75
C ARG A 159 18.94 -14.03 11.39
N ARG A 160 18.15 -13.92 10.32
CA ARG A 160 18.52 -14.38 8.96
C ARG A 160 19.65 -13.58 8.30
N PHE A 161 19.89 -12.35 8.76
CA PHE A 161 20.87 -11.44 8.17
C PHE A 161 21.52 -10.56 9.25
N PRO A 162 22.76 -10.09 9.03
CA PRO A 162 23.42 -9.17 9.95
C PRO A 162 22.77 -7.78 9.88
N LEU A 163 22.75 -7.08 11.02
CA LEU A 163 22.27 -5.70 11.12
C LEU A 163 23.46 -4.75 11.28
N PRO A 164 23.44 -3.57 10.62
CA PRO A 164 24.44 -2.55 10.88
C PRO A 164 24.31 -2.03 12.31
N ALA A 165 25.44 -1.74 12.96
CA ALA A 165 25.45 -1.13 14.28
C ALA A 165 24.97 0.33 14.18
N GLU A 166 24.28 0.82 15.21
CA GLU A 166 23.77 2.19 15.23
C GLU A 166 24.92 3.22 15.17
N GLU A 167 26.05 2.93 15.80
CA GLU A 167 27.26 3.76 15.80
C GLU A 167 27.88 3.94 14.40
N ASP A 168 27.63 3.02 13.48
CA ASP A 168 28.12 3.09 12.10
C ASP A 168 27.21 3.98 11.21
N LEU A 169 26.06 4.43 11.73
CA LEU A 169 25.08 5.20 10.96
C LEU A 169 25.23 6.71 11.21
N PRO A 170 25.04 7.55 10.16
CA PRO A 170 25.03 9.01 10.34
C PRO A 170 23.95 9.44 11.34
N PRO A 171 24.25 10.31 12.32
CA PRO A 171 23.26 10.73 13.34
C PRO A 171 21.98 11.37 12.78
N ALA A 172 22.10 12.03 11.62
CA ALA A 172 20.93 12.59 10.92
C ALA A 172 19.99 11.49 10.40
N LEU A 173 20.54 10.37 9.92
CA LEU A 173 19.77 9.22 9.45
C LEU A 173 19.11 8.49 10.62
N VAL A 174 19.82 8.31 11.74
CA VAL A 174 19.25 7.68 12.96
C VAL A 174 17.97 8.39 13.40
N ARG A 175 17.96 9.73 13.46
CA ARG A 175 16.77 10.51 13.81
C ARG A 175 15.59 10.26 12.85
N GLN A 176 15.86 10.12 11.55
CA GLN A 176 14.82 9.84 10.55
C GLN A 176 14.29 8.41 10.68
N LEU A 177 15.15 7.43 10.99
CA LEU A 177 14.75 6.05 11.19
C LEU A 177 13.88 5.90 12.45
N VAL A 178 14.20 6.59 13.55
CA VAL A 178 13.34 6.65 14.74
C VAL A 178 11.94 7.17 14.38
N ALA A 179 11.87 8.32 13.69
CA ALA A 179 10.59 8.90 13.27
C ALA A 179 9.82 7.96 12.32
N PHE A 180 10.52 7.26 11.42
CA PHE A 180 9.92 6.26 10.55
C PHE A 180 9.32 5.08 11.34
N GLY A 181 10.04 4.53 12.32
CA GLY A 181 9.54 3.46 13.19
C GLY A 181 8.27 3.87 13.94
N GLU A 182 8.24 5.07 14.50
CA GLU A 182 7.06 5.63 15.19
C GLU A 182 5.87 5.82 14.25
N GLN A 183 6.09 6.40 13.06
CA GLN A 183 5.02 6.68 12.09
C GLN A 183 4.39 5.40 11.51
N THR A 184 5.23 4.41 11.24
CA THR A 184 4.81 3.09 10.75
C THR A 184 4.28 2.17 11.85
N ARG A 185 4.46 2.55 13.13
CA ARG A 185 4.17 1.72 14.32
C ARG A 185 4.95 0.39 14.32
N PHE A 186 6.11 0.34 13.68
CA PHE A 186 7.00 -0.80 13.73
C PHE A 186 7.90 -0.72 14.96
N THR A 187 7.34 -1.07 16.12
CA THR A 187 7.97 -0.91 17.45
C THR A 187 8.15 -2.25 18.16
N THR A 188 8.46 -3.32 17.42
CA THR A 188 8.71 -4.65 18.00
C THR A 188 10.05 -4.67 18.75
N PRO A 189 10.29 -5.62 19.67
CA PRO A 189 11.59 -5.74 20.34
C PRO A 189 12.77 -5.95 19.37
N ASN A 190 12.51 -6.43 18.15
CA ASN A 190 13.53 -6.65 17.13
C ASN A 190 13.76 -5.43 16.22
N ALA A 191 12.90 -4.41 16.27
CA ALA A 191 12.93 -3.22 15.43
C ALA A 191 14.03 -2.22 15.86
N SER A 192 15.28 -2.67 15.88
CA SER A 192 16.46 -1.81 16.12
C SER A 192 16.66 -0.78 15.00
N ILE A 193 17.46 0.26 15.25
CA ILE A 193 17.81 1.25 14.21
C ILE A 193 18.46 0.59 12.99
N GLY A 194 19.28 -0.44 13.19
CA GLY A 194 19.86 -1.23 12.11
C GLY A 194 18.79 -1.97 11.29
N ALA A 195 17.78 -2.55 11.94
CA ALA A 195 16.65 -3.19 11.27
C ALA A 195 15.82 -2.19 10.46
N LEU A 196 15.51 -1.02 11.03
CA LEU A 196 14.82 0.07 10.32
C LEU A 196 15.63 0.54 9.11
N ARG A 197 16.95 0.66 9.24
CA ARG A 197 17.83 1.00 8.12
C ARG A 197 17.72 -0.02 6.98
N VAL A 198 17.80 -1.32 7.29
CA VAL A 198 17.71 -2.39 6.29
C VAL A 198 16.33 -2.37 5.61
N LEU A 199 15.26 -2.34 6.40
CA LEU A 199 13.87 -2.26 5.92
C LEU A 199 13.67 -1.08 4.95
N THR A 200 14.08 0.13 5.34
CA THR A 200 13.98 1.31 4.48
C THR A 200 14.82 1.16 3.21
N SER A 201 15.98 0.48 3.28
CA SER A 201 16.80 0.18 2.09
C SER A 201 16.06 -0.69 1.08
N CYS A 202 15.50 -1.80 1.56
CA CYS A 202 14.76 -2.75 0.74
C CYS A 202 13.56 -2.07 0.12
N TRP A 203 12.81 -1.31 0.92
CA TRP A 203 11.65 -0.55 0.43
C TRP A 203 12.04 0.46 -0.66
N VAL A 204 13.06 1.30 -0.43
CA VAL A 204 13.49 2.30 -1.43
C VAL A 204 13.92 1.65 -2.75
N ARG A 205 14.66 0.53 -2.69
CA ARG A 205 15.10 -0.19 -3.90
C ARG A 205 13.93 -0.81 -4.64
N LEU A 206 13.08 -1.59 -3.96
CA LEU A 206 11.92 -2.27 -4.56
C LEU A 206 10.90 -1.26 -5.10
N TYR A 207 10.55 -0.28 -4.29
CA TYR A 207 9.60 0.76 -4.66
C TYR A 207 10.11 1.62 -5.81
N GLY A 208 11.40 1.99 -5.80
CA GLY A 208 12.03 2.70 -6.90
C GLY A 208 11.89 1.93 -8.23
N LEU A 209 12.12 0.62 -8.21
CA LEU A 209 11.98 -0.23 -9.38
C LEU A 209 10.53 -0.33 -9.88
N VAL A 210 9.56 -0.49 -8.97
CA VAL A 210 8.13 -0.48 -9.31
C VAL A 210 7.70 0.87 -9.88
N CYS A 211 8.19 1.99 -9.34
CA CYS A 211 7.94 3.32 -9.89
C CYS A 211 8.49 3.47 -11.31
N MET A 212 9.72 3.01 -11.57
CA MET A 212 10.32 3.05 -12.91
C MET A 212 9.47 2.29 -13.93
N GLU A 213 8.88 1.17 -13.53
CA GLU A 213 7.97 0.38 -14.35
C GLU A 213 6.59 1.05 -14.51
N VAL A 214 5.93 1.43 -13.42
CA VAL A 214 4.58 2.00 -13.45
C VAL A 214 4.55 3.31 -14.24
N PHE A 215 5.53 4.19 -14.03
CA PHE A 215 5.65 5.45 -14.76
C PHE A 215 6.37 5.32 -16.12
N GLN A 216 6.70 4.09 -16.52
CA GLN A 216 7.23 3.76 -17.84
C GLN A 216 8.53 4.51 -18.19
N HIS A 217 9.35 4.83 -17.17
CA HIS A 217 10.60 5.58 -17.36
C HIS A 217 11.63 4.83 -18.21
N LEU A 218 11.54 3.51 -18.31
CA LEU A 218 12.45 2.65 -19.08
C LEU A 218 11.83 2.08 -20.37
N ALA A 219 10.60 2.49 -20.74
CA ALA A 219 9.90 1.96 -21.91
C ALA A 219 10.63 2.22 -23.25
N PHE A 220 11.58 3.17 -23.27
CA PHE A 220 12.43 3.43 -24.44
C PHE A 220 13.48 2.35 -24.71
N SER A 221 13.79 1.49 -23.72
CA SER A 221 14.87 0.48 -23.80
C SER A 221 14.44 -0.92 -23.36
N MET A 222 13.38 -1.04 -22.56
CA MET A 222 12.93 -2.32 -22.00
C MET A 222 11.46 -2.56 -22.36
N GLU A 223 11.19 -3.63 -23.11
CA GLU A 223 9.84 -4.04 -23.49
C GLU A 223 9.06 -4.67 -22.31
N ALA A 224 9.76 -5.36 -21.41
CA ALA A 224 9.19 -5.95 -20.21
C ALA A 224 10.16 -5.74 -19.02
N MET A 225 9.64 -5.17 -17.94
CA MET A 225 10.43 -4.92 -16.72
C MET A 225 10.43 -6.11 -15.74
N GLU A 226 9.61 -7.14 -15.98
CA GLU A 226 9.51 -8.32 -15.11
C GLU A 226 10.84 -9.04 -14.89
N PRO A 227 11.66 -9.32 -15.92
CA PRO A 227 12.94 -10.00 -15.70
C PRO A 227 13.91 -9.17 -14.85
N MET A 228 13.89 -7.83 -15.03
CA MET A 228 14.70 -6.91 -14.23
C MET A 228 14.19 -6.85 -12.78
N PHE A 229 12.88 -6.81 -12.59
CA PHE A 229 12.26 -6.90 -11.27
C PHE A 229 12.66 -8.18 -10.54
N GLU A 230 12.59 -9.34 -11.20
CA GLU A 230 12.95 -10.62 -10.60
C GLU A 230 14.44 -10.73 -10.28
N ALA A 231 15.32 -10.13 -11.09
CA ALA A 231 16.75 -10.07 -10.82
C ALA A 231 17.06 -9.21 -9.57
N GLU A 232 16.54 -7.98 -9.52
CA GLU A 232 16.73 -7.10 -8.36
C GLU A 232 16.06 -7.65 -7.09
N LEU A 233 14.88 -8.26 -7.22
CA LEU A 233 14.19 -8.94 -6.13
C LEU A 233 15.06 -10.06 -5.55
N ARG A 234 15.67 -10.89 -6.40
CA ARG A 234 16.60 -11.94 -5.97
C ARG A 234 17.77 -11.35 -5.19
N ASP A 235 18.40 -10.30 -5.70
CA ASP A 235 19.57 -9.69 -5.06
C ASP A 235 19.22 -9.10 -3.69
N ILE A 236 18.10 -8.35 -3.61
CA ILE A 236 17.62 -7.77 -2.35
C ILE A 236 17.28 -8.85 -1.32
N LEU A 237 16.62 -9.93 -1.74
CA LEU A 237 16.16 -10.98 -0.83
C LEU A 237 17.29 -11.92 -0.38
N THR A 238 18.29 -12.16 -1.24
CA THR A 238 19.47 -12.95 -0.88
C THR A 238 20.23 -12.31 0.28
N ASP A 239 20.36 -10.98 0.27
CA ASP A 239 20.97 -10.22 1.38
C ASP A 239 20.20 -10.36 2.71
N LEU A 240 18.90 -10.68 2.64
CA LEU A 240 18.03 -10.92 3.80
C LEU A 240 17.96 -12.40 4.22
N GLY A 241 18.74 -13.28 3.58
CA GLY A 241 18.71 -14.72 3.87
C GLY A 241 17.43 -15.44 3.42
N VAL A 242 16.65 -14.82 2.52
CA VAL A 242 15.43 -15.40 1.93
C VAL A 242 15.80 -16.27 0.74
N GLN A 243 15.31 -17.52 0.69
CA GLN A 243 15.52 -18.41 -0.44
C GLN A 243 14.67 -17.98 -1.65
N TYR A 244 15.32 -17.34 -2.62
CA TYR A 244 14.64 -16.95 -3.85
C TYR A 244 14.14 -18.16 -4.66
N ARG A 245 12.90 -18.08 -5.14
CA ARG A 245 12.28 -19.06 -6.05
C ARG A 245 11.67 -18.32 -7.24
N PRO A 246 11.99 -18.68 -8.49
CA PRO A 246 11.43 -18.02 -9.67
C PRO A 246 9.90 -18.17 -9.73
N PRO A 247 9.18 -17.29 -10.43
CA PRO A 247 7.74 -17.44 -10.62
C PRO A 247 7.44 -18.72 -11.41
N THR A 248 6.41 -19.45 -11.00
CA THR A 248 5.82 -20.55 -11.78
C THR A 248 4.95 -19.96 -12.88
N HIS A 249 5.40 -20.08 -14.13
CA HIS A 249 4.64 -19.72 -15.33
C HIS A 249 3.57 -20.77 -15.66
#